data_AF-A0A524P033-F1
#
_entry.id   AF-A0A524P033-F1
#
_cell.length_a   1.000
_cell.length_b   1.000
_cell.length_c   1.000
_cell.angle_alpha   90.00
_cell.angle_beta   90.00
_cell.angle_gamma   90.00
#
_symmetry.space_group_name_H-M   'P 1'
#
loop_
_entity.id
_entity.type
_entity.pdbx_description
1 polymer ?
#
loop_
_entity_poly.entity_id
_entity_poly.type
_entity_poly.pdbx_seq_one_letter_code
_entity_poly.pdbx_strand_id
1 'polypeptide(L)'
;MGKLSFNITGLEEFIISFQEYCVPCEYQAKCKYGKNQPFQVNLDCKEIANAMDKKKNEQMEKLGNKNPDWDWEMREKNAKVTKAQIFSVLWAEKIKKLKDEILCMDSRKLDSMITSQRGEIWWAEFRETMTEIDQECSKIY
;
A
#
# COMPACT_ATOMS: atom_id res chain seq x y z
N MET A 1 -4.20 15.52 10.08
CA MET A 1 -3.75 14.35 9.30
C MET A 1 -4.28 14.56 7.89
N GLY A 2 -3.38 14.57 6.92
CA GLY A 2 -3.69 14.95 5.54
C GLY A 2 -4.00 13.71 4.71
N LYS A 3 -4.85 13.84 3.72
CA LYS A 3 -5.10 12.78 2.75
C LYS A 3 -4.09 12.93 1.61
N LEU A 4 -3.55 11.82 1.09
CA LEU A 4 -2.68 11.89 -0.10
C LEU A 4 -3.53 12.30 -1.30
N SER A 5 -2.98 13.17 -2.14
CA SER A 5 -3.62 13.54 -3.39
C SER A 5 -3.50 12.39 -4.39
N PHE A 6 -4.58 12.11 -5.12
CA PHE A 6 -4.56 11.19 -6.24
C PHE A 6 -5.24 11.80 -7.46
N ASN A 7 -4.76 11.41 -8.64
CA ASN A 7 -5.34 11.80 -9.92
C ASN A 7 -5.82 10.55 -10.65
N ILE A 8 -6.93 10.65 -11.35
CA ILE A 8 -7.44 9.62 -12.26
C ILE A 8 -6.82 9.89 -13.63
N THR A 9 -6.04 8.94 -14.15
CA THR A 9 -5.32 9.11 -15.44
C THR A 9 -5.90 8.27 -16.57
N GLY A 10 -6.72 7.28 -16.24
CA GLY A 10 -7.44 6.43 -17.17
C GLY A 10 -8.76 5.96 -16.56
N LEU A 11 -9.43 5.00 -17.20
CA LEU A 11 -10.69 4.46 -16.66
C LEU A 11 -10.49 3.68 -15.36
N GLU A 12 -9.36 2.98 -15.22
CA GLU A 12 -9.04 2.13 -14.06
C GLU A 12 -7.71 2.53 -13.40
N GLU A 13 -7.08 3.62 -13.83
CA GLU A 13 -5.71 4.01 -13.46
C GLU A 13 -5.67 5.26 -12.60
N PHE A 14 -4.88 5.19 -11.53
CA PHE A 14 -4.74 6.21 -10.50
C PHE A 14 -3.27 6.50 -10.22
N ILE A 15 -2.94 7.77 -10.03
CA ILE A 15 -1.61 8.20 -9.57
C ILE A 15 -1.75 8.82 -8.18
N ILE A 16 -1.20 8.15 -7.17
CA ILE A 16 -1.14 8.65 -5.79
C ILE A 16 0.15 9.45 -5.63
N SER A 17 0.03 10.71 -5.24
CA SER A 17 1.16 11.62 -5.03
C SER A 17 1.45 11.81 -3.55
N PHE A 18 2.68 11.53 -3.16
CA PHE A 18 3.20 11.72 -1.82
C PHE A 18 3.98 13.04 -1.75
N GLN A 19 3.25 14.14 -1.56
CA GLN A 19 3.80 15.50 -1.60
C GLN A 19 4.79 15.79 -0.46
N GLU A 20 4.62 15.16 0.71
CA GLU A 20 5.41 15.46 1.90
C GLU A 20 6.44 14.38 2.28
N TYR A 21 6.72 13.42 1.40
CA TYR A 21 7.52 12.23 1.73
C TYR A 21 8.99 12.54 2.15
N CYS A 22 9.57 13.70 1.80
CA CYS A 22 10.93 14.08 2.25
C CYS A 22 11.04 15.53 2.74
N VAL A 23 9.92 16.22 3.05
CA VAL A 23 9.92 17.68 3.22
C VAL A 23 10.56 18.16 4.54
N PRO A 24 10.47 17.45 5.68
CA PRO A 24 11.20 17.83 6.89
C PRO A 24 12.27 16.78 7.25
N CYS A 25 13.14 16.39 6.32
CA CYS A 25 14.21 15.42 6.60
C CYS A 25 15.58 16.10 6.49
N GLU A 26 16.47 15.88 7.46
CA GLU A 26 17.89 16.31 7.38
C GLU A 26 18.62 15.75 6.15
N TYR A 27 18.06 14.70 5.54
CA TYR A 27 18.53 14.05 4.32
C TYR A 27 17.68 14.37 3.09
N GLN A 28 16.84 15.42 3.11
CA GLN A 28 16.05 15.86 1.95
C GLN A 28 16.93 16.06 0.71
N ALA A 29 18.13 16.61 0.87
CA ALA A 29 19.10 16.80 -0.21
C ALA A 29 19.63 15.50 -0.85
N LYS A 30 19.44 14.35 -0.17
CA LYS A 30 19.83 13.02 -0.65
C LYS A 30 18.62 12.19 -1.09
N CYS A 31 17.39 12.61 -0.78
CA CYS A 31 16.19 11.97 -1.31
C CYS A 31 16.10 12.24 -2.82
N LYS A 32 15.74 11.20 -3.59
CA LYS A 32 15.38 11.35 -5.01
C LYS A 32 14.10 12.17 -5.20
N TYR A 33 13.24 12.20 -4.18
CA TYR A 33 11.92 12.83 -4.20
C TYR A 33 11.88 14.02 -3.25
N GLY A 34 11.16 15.08 -3.64
CA GLY A 34 11.08 16.32 -2.86
C GLY A 34 9.92 17.21 -3.30
N LYS A 35 9.87 18.45 -2.79
CA LYS A 35 8.75 19.38 -3.02
C LYS A 35 8.46 19.64 -4.51
N ASN A 36 9.49 19.66 -5.34
CA ASN A 36 9.37 19.92 -6.79
C ASN A 36 9.17 18.64 -7.62
N GLN A 37 9.43 17.47 -7.03
CA GLN A 37 9.27 16.17 -7.68
C GLN A 37 8.77 15.17 -6.63
N PRO A 38 7.45 15.16 -6.36
CA PRO A 38 6.88 14.29 -5.34
C PRO A 38 7.06 12.83 -5.74
N PHE A 39 7.14 11.95 -4.74
CA PHE A 39 7.08 10.53 -4.99
C PHE A 39 5.67 10.17 -5.46
N GLN A 40 5.57 9.38 -6.52
CA GLN A 40 4.29 9.01 -7.11
C GLN A 40 4.19 7.50 -7.25
N VAL A 41 3.03 6.96 -6.92
CA VAL A 41 2.69 5.55 -7.09
C VAL A 41 1.56 5.45 -8.10
N ASN A 42 1.82 4.74 -9.19
CA ASN A 42 0.79 4.38 -10.15
C ASN A 42 0.12 3.09 -9.69
N LEU A 43 -1.21 3.08 -9.76
CA LEU A 43 -2.07 1.99 -9.35
C LEU A 43 -3.17 1.76 -10.38
N ASP A 44 -3.44 0.50 -10.73
CA ASP A 44 -4.63 0.09 -11.48
C ASP A 44 -5.58 -0.72 -10.56
N CYS A 45 -6.90 -0.60 -10.75
CA CYS A 45 -7.91 -1.48 -10.15
C CYS A 45 -7.56 -2.97 -10.26
N LYS A 46 -6.95 -3.41 -11.37
CA LYS A 46 -6.47 -4.80 -11.52
C LYS A 46 -5.42 -5.17 -10.47
N GLU A 47 -4.58 -4.23 -10.04
CA GLU A 47 -3.59 -4.48 -9.00
C GLU A 47 -4.25 -4.67 -7.63
N ILE A 48 -5.35 -3.96 -7.35
CA ILE A 48 -6.15 -4.16 -6.14
C ILE A 48 -6.78 -5.55 -6.14
N ALA A 49 -7.39 -5.96 -7.25
CA ALA A 49 -7.97 -7.29 -7.42
C ALA A 49 -6.92 -8.40 -7.24
N ASN A 50 -5.76 -8.27 -7.91
CA ASN A 50 -4.65 -9.21 -7.77
C ASN A 50 -4.13 -9.30 -6.32
N ALA A 51 -4.05 -8.17 -5.62
CA ALA A 51 -3.66 -8.14 -4.21
C ALA A 51 -4.70 -8.83 -3.31
N MET A 52 -5.98 -8.68 -3.63
CA MET A 52 -7.09 -9.37 -2.96
C MET A 52 -6.98 -10.88 -3.15
N ASP A 53 -6.86 -11.35 -4.39
CA ASP A 53 -6.75 -12.77 -4.72
C ASP A 53 -5.53 -13.42 -4.08
N LYS A 54 -4.38 -12.74 -4.14
CA LYS A 54 -3.15 -13.17 -3.46
C LYS A 54 -3.39 -13.38 -1.97
N LYS A 55 -4.02 -12.42 -1.29
CA LYS A 55 -4.31 -12.55 0.15
C LYS A 55 -5.37 -13.59 0.46
N LYS A 56 -6.36 -13.76 -0.40
CA LYS A 56 -7.40 -14.79 -0.25
C LYS A 56 -6.77 -16.18 -0.37
N ASN A 57 -5.91 -16.40 -1.36
CA ASN A 57 -5.18 -17.65 -1.56
C ASN A 57 -4.25 -17.97 -0.38
N GLU A 58 -3.46 -16.99 0.09
CA GLU A 58 -2.63 -17.16 1.30
C GLU A 58 -3.47 -17.56 2.52
N GLN A 59 -4.68 -17.01 2.66
CA GLN A 59 -5.56 -17.32 3.77
C GLN A 59 -6.21 -18.70 3.63
N MET A 60 -6.60 -19.10 2.41
CA MET A 60 -7.10 -20.44 2.12
C MET A 60 -6.05 -21.51 2.41
N GLU A 61 -4.80 -21.27 2.04
CA GLU A 61 -3.69 -22.19 2.35
C GLU A 61 -3.47 -22.31 3.86
N LYS A 62 -3.46 -21.19 4.59
CA LYS A 62 -3.36 -21.20 6.06
C LYS A 62 -4.52 -21.96 6.71
N LEU A 63 -5.73 -21.82 6.19
CA LEU A 63 -6.90 -22.55 6.68
C LEU A 63 -6.81 -24.04 6.36
N GLY A 64 -6.31 -24.41 5.18
CA GLY A 64 -6.06 -25.80 4.81
C GLY A 64 -5.00 -26.47 5.68
N ASN A 65 -3.92 -25.75 6.01
CA ASN A 65 -2.88 -26.26 6.91
C ASN A 65 -3.40 -26.43 8.36
N LYS A 66 -4.34 -25.57 8.79
CA LYS A 66 -4.97 -25.67 10.12
C LYS A 66 -6.11 -26.69 10.18
N ASN A 67 -6.83 -26.87 9.07
CA ASN A 67 -7.98 -27.75 8.94
C ASN A 67 -7.83 -28.58 7.65
N PRO A 68 -7.01 -29.64 7.66
CA PRO A 68 -6.75 -30.45 6.48
C PRO A 68 -8.01 -31.07 5.87
N ASP A 69 -9.02 -31.36 6.70
CA ASP A 69 -10.27 -31.99 6.31
C ASP A 69 -11.25 -31.04 5.59
N TRP A 70 -11.01 -29.74 5.62
CA TRP A 70 -11.87 -28.77 4.91
C TRP A 70 -11.64 -28.88 3.40
N ASP A 71 -12.71 -28.95 2.62
CA ASP A 71 -12.64 -28.85 1.16
C ASP A 71 -12.39 -27.41 0.69
N TRP A 72 -12.30 -27.24 -0.64
CA TRP A 72 -12.01 -25.94 -1.24
C TRP A 72 -13.10 -24.91 -0.94
N GLU A 73 -14.38 -25.27 -1.03
CA GLU A 73 -15.51 -24.36 -0.80
C GLU A 73 -15.56 -23.88 0.66
N MET A 74 -15.33 -24.78 1.62
CA MET A 74 -15.26 -24.42 3.03
C MET A 74 -14.09 -23.46 3.30
N ARG A 75 -12.93 -23.69 2.70
CA ARG A 75 -11.77 -22.79 2.84
C ARG A 75 -12.07 -21.43 2.22
N GLU A 76 -12.67 -21.40 1.03
CA GLU A 76 -12.99 -20.15 0.34
C GLU A 76 -13.97 -19.30 1.15
N LYS A 77 -15.07 -19.90 1.62
CA LYS A 77 -16.10 -19.21 2.41
C LYS A 77 -15.55 -18.63 3.72
N ASN A 78 -14.53 -19.28 4.29
CA ASN A 78 -13.90 -18.87 5.55
C ASN A 78 -12.65 -18.00 5.35
N ALA A 79 -12.14 -17.86 4.13
CA ALA A 79 -10.97 -17.05 3.80
C ALA A 79 -11.34 -15.56 3.72
N LYS A 80 -11.56 -14.95 4.89
CA LYS A 80 -11.84 -13.52 5.02
C LYS A 80 -10.55 -12.71 4.92
N VAL A 81 -10.55 -11.73 4.04
CA VAL A 81 -9.46 -10.76 3.86
C VAL A 81 -9.99 -9.36 4.13
N THR A 82 -9.23 -8.56 4.86
CA THR A 82 -9.56 -7.16 5.16
C THR A 82 -8.89 -6.22 4.14
N LYS A 83 -9.49 -5.06 3.87
CA LYS A 83 -8.88 -4.02 3.01
C LYS A 83 -7.46 -3.64 3.44
N ALA A 84 -7.22 -3.56 4.76
CA ALA A 84 -5.88 -3.29 5.29
C ALA A 84 -4.85 -4.36 4.87
N GLN A 85 -5.23 -5.64 4.83
CA GLN A 85 -4.35 -6.71 4.35
C GLN A 85 -4.08 -6.58 2.84
N ILE A 86 -5.09 -6.22 2.06
CA ILE A 86 -4.95 -5.99 0.60
C ILE A 86 -3.98 -4.83 0.36
N PHE A 87 -4.24 -3.68 0.98
CA PHE A 87 -3.41 -2.48 0.84
C PHE A 87 -1.99 -2.70 1.37
N SER A 88 -1.79 -3.63 2.31
CA SER A 88 -0.44 -3.95 2.82
C SER A 88 0.43 -4.60 1.75
N VAL A 89 -0.16 -5.36 0.82
CA VAL A 89 0.56 -5.93 -0.35
C VAL A 89 1.03 -4.80 -1.25
N LEU A 90 0.12 -3.91 -1.62
CA LEU A 90 0.41 -2.77 -2.49
C LEU A 90 1.46 -1.85 -1.87
N TRP A 91 1.35 -1.57 -0.58
CA TRP A 91 2.36 -0.80 0.17
C TRP A 91 3.73 -1.50 0.17
N ALA A 92 3.76 -2.82 0.40
CA ALA A 92 5.02 -3.56 0.36
C ALA A 92 5.67 -3.49 -1.03
N GLU A 93 4.88 -3.66 -2.09
CA GLU A 93 5.36 -3.77 -3.47
C GLU A 93 5.72 -2.42 -4.10
N LYS A 94 4.92 -1.38 -3.86
CA LYS A 94 5.09 -0.07 -4.51
C LYS A 94 5.93 0.91 -3.69
N ILE A 95 6.00 0.73 -2.37
CA ILE A 95 6.55 1.73 -1.46
C ILE A 95 7.74 1.17 -0.68
N LYS A 96 7.55 0.08 0.08
CA LYS A 96 8.66 -0.49 0.88
C LYS A 96 9.81 -1.02 0.02
N LYS A 97 9.55 -1.51 -1.19
CA LYS A 97 10.62 -1.94 -2.13
C LYS A 97 11.52 -0.77 -2.57
N LEU A 98 11.02 0.46 -2.52
CA LEU A 98 11.76 1.67 -2.92
C LEU A 98 12.43 2.39 -1.74
N LYS A 99 12.54 1.74 -0.57
CA LYS A 99 13.15 2.34 0.64
C LYS A 99 14.55 2.89 0.43
N ASP A 100 15.32 2.34 -0.52
CA ASP A 100 16.67 2.82 -0.82
C ASP A 100 16.65 4.14 -1.61
N GLU A 101 15.59 4.38 -2.40
CA GLU A 101 15.32 5.65 -3.11
C GLU A 101 14.62 6.67 -2.20
N ILE A 102 13.90 6.18 -1.19
CA ILE A 102 13.18 6.95 -0.18
C ILE A 102 13.91 6.84 1.16
N LEU A 103 15.05 7.52 1.26
CA LEU A 103 15.93 7.47 2.42
C LEU A 103 15.24 7.77 3.76
N CYS A 104 14.17 8.57 3.75
CA CYS A 104 13.38 8.87 4.95
C CYS A 104 12.69 7.64 5.58
N MET A 105 12.56 6.54 4.83
CA MET A 105 12.02 5.26 5.32
C MET A 105 13.09 4.22 5.66
N ASP A 106 14.38 4.52 5.47
CA ASP A 106 15.43 3.57 5.79
C ASP A 106 15.89 3.78 7.24
N SER A 107 15.36 2.95 8.15
CA SER A 107 15.71 2.95 9.57
C SER A 107 17.18 2.61 9.86
N ARG A 108 17.95 2.19 8.83
CA ARG A 108 19.40 2.01 8.93
C ARG A 108 20.17 3.31 8.70
N LYS A 109 19.53 4.32 8.09
CA LYS A 109 20.13 5.60 7.70
C LYS A 109 19.61 6.78 8.53
N LEU A 110 18.46 6.61 9.17
CA LEU A 110 17.79 7.60 10.00
C LEU A 110 17.40 6.98 11.35
N ASP A 111 17.15 7.83 12.35
CA ASP A 111 16.66 7.37 13.65
C ASP A 111 15.43 6.47 13.50
N SER A 112 15.50 5.27 14.09
CA SER A 112 14.49 4.23 13.91
C SER A 112 13.11 4.62 14.44
N MET A 113 13.06 5.46 15.49
CA MET A 113 11.79 5.93 16.05
C MET A 113 11.13 6.95 15.11
N ILE A 114 11.90 7.90 14.59
CA ILE A 114 11.41 8.89 13.62
C ILE A 114 10.94 8.20 12.33
N THR A 115 11.72 7.26 11.80
CA THR A 115 11.34 6.49 10.61
C THR A 115 10.06 5.68 10.84
N SER A 116 9.90 5.08 12.03
CA SER A 116 8.70 4.30 12.35
C SER A 116 7.45 5.19 12.45
N GLN A 117 7.53 6.31 13.16
CA GLN A 117 6.41 7.26 13.27
C GLN A 117 5.97 7.80 11.90
N ARG A 118 6.93 8.16 11.04
CA ARG A 118 6.62 8.61 9.67
C ARG A 118 6.01 7.51 8.82
N GLY A 119 6.55 6.29 8.91
CA GLY A 119 6.01 5.13 8.22
C GLY A 119 4.55 4.86 8.62
N GLU A 120 4.21 5.03 9.89
CA GLU A 120 2.83 4.89 10.39
C GLU A 120 1.90 5.98 9.88
N ILE A 121 2.33 7.24 9.90
CA ILE A 121 1.55 8.37 9.36
C ILE A 121 1.25 8.10 7.88
N TRP A 122 2.27 7.85 7.07
CA TRP A 122 2.08 7.63 5.64
C TRP A 122 1.29 6.38 5.32
N TRP A 123 1.43 5.33 6.12
CA TRP A 123 0.59 4.15 6.00
C TRP A 123 -0.88 4.46 6.30
N ALA A 124 -1.17 5.30 7.29
CA ALA A 124 -2.53 5.75 7.58
C ALA A 124 -3.12 6.54 6.40
N GLU A 125 -2.39 7.54 5.90
CA GLU A 125 -2.84 8.38 4.78
C GLU A 125 -3.01 7.55 3.50
N PHE A 126 -2.10 6.61 3.22
CA PHE A 126 -2.21 5.69 2.09
C PHE A 126 -3.43 4.80 2.19
N ARG A 127 -3.72 4.21 3.36
CA ARG A 127 -4.92 3.38 3.53
C ARG A 127 -6.21 4.15 3.30
N GLU A 128 -6.24 5.40 3.76
CA GLU A 128 -7.40 6.28 3.56
C GLU A 128 -7.60 6.57 2.06
N THR A 129 -6.55 7.02 1.36
CA THR A 129 -6.60 7.24 -0.09
C THR A 129 -6.95 5.97 -0.88
N MET A 130 -6.37 4.83 -0.51
CA MET A 130 -6.67 3.54 -1.13
C MET A 130 -8.12 3.09 -0.92
N THR A 131 -8.74 3.45 0.20
CA THR A 131 -10.15 3.13 0.46
C THR A 131 -11.06 3.82 -0.53
N GLU A 132 -10.74 5.05 -0.91
CA GLU A 132 -11.50 5.79 -1.92
C GLU A 132 -11.25 5.27 -3.32
N ILE A 133 -9.99 4.98 -3.67
CA ILE A 133 -9.66 4.39 -4.97
C ILE A 133 -10.37 3.03 -5.12
N ASP A 134 -10.38 2.21 -4.08
CA ASP A 134 -11.10 0.93 -4.05
C ASP A 134 -12.63 1.12 -4.25
N GLN A 135 -13.21 2.19 -3.69
CA GLN A 135 -14.61 2.55 -3.95
C GLN A 135 -14.84 2.97 -5.40
N GLU A 136 -13.93 3.73 -6.01
CA GLU A 136 -14.02 4.08 -7.44
C GLU A 136 -13.90 2.84 -8.33
N CYS A 137 -12.95 1.94 -8.04
CA CYS A 137 -12.81 0.67 -8.74
C CYS A 137 -14.06 -0.22 -8.63
N SER A 138 -14.72 -0.21 -7.47
CA SER A 138 -15.96 -0.96 -7.24
C SER A 138 -17.18 -0.42 -8.00
N LYS A 139 -17.07 0.73 -8.69
CA LYS A 139 -18.14 1.23 -9.58
C LYS A 139 -17.99 0.72 -11.01
N ILE A 140 -16.81 0.22 -11.36
CA ILE A 140 -16.46 -0.27 -12.70
C ILE A 140 -16.83 -1.75 -12.84
N TYR A 141 -16.75 -2.50 -11.73
CA TYR A 141 -17.07 -3.93 -11.60
C TYR A 141 -18.31 -4.14 -10.75
#